data_AF-A0A3N5R0Y1-F1
#
_entry.id   AF-A0A3N5R0Y1-F1
#
_cell.length_a   1.000
_cell.length_b   1.000
_cell.length_c   1.000
_cell.angle_alpha   90.00
_cell.angle_beta   90.00
_cell.angle_gamma   90.00
#
_symmetry.space_group_name_H-M   'P 1'
#
loop_
_entity.id
_entity.type
_entity.pdbx_description
1 polymer ?
#
loop_
_entity_poly.entity_id
_entity_poly.type
_entity_poly.pdbx_seq_one_letter_code
_entity_poly.pdbx_strand_id
1 'polypeptide(L)' 'MSTTRIHHKFSVAEYDDMVENAILSEEDRVELICGEVVEKMTIGKQHAGCVNQLTQLLVLRLQGPAIVSTGR' A
#
# COMPACT_ATOMS: atom_id res chain seq x y z
N MET A 1 -8.24 -25.91 -27.33
CA MET A 1 -8.01 -26.29 -25.93
C MET A 1 -8.22 -25.05 -25.08
N SER A 2 -9.07 -25.12 -24.05
CA SER A 2 -9.34 -23.99 -23.15
C SER A 2 -8.56 -24.21 -21.85
N THR A 3 -7.60 -23.34 -21.54
CA THR A 3 -6.79 -23.41 -20.31
C THR A 3 -7.56 -22.72 -19.19
N THR A 4 -8.04 -23.48 -18.21
CA THR A 4 -8.62 -22.92 -16.98
C THR A 4 -7.50 -22.33 -16.13
N ARG A 5 -7.49 -21.00 -15.95
CA ARG A 5 -6.56 -20.30 -15.06
C ARG A 5 -7.05 -20.48 -13.61
N ILE A 6 -6.27 -21.19 -12.80
CA ILE A 6 -6.53 -21.30 -11.35
C ILE A 6 -5.97 -20.03 -10.69
N HIS A 7 -6.77 -19.38 -9.84
CA HIS A 7 -6.30 -18.25 -9.04
C HIS A 7 -5.57 -18.79 -7.80
N HIS A 8 -4.26 -18.58 -7.74
CA HIS A 8 -3.44 -18.85 -6.56
C HIS A 8 -3.47 -17.65 -5.62
N LYS A 9 -3.54 -17.89 -4.31
CA LYS A 9 -3.40 -16.86 -3.29
C LYS A 9 -1.99 -16.94 -2.70
N PHE A 10 -1.28 -15.83 -2.75
CA PHE A 10 0.05 -15.72 -2.18
C PHE A 10 -0.02 -15.55 -0.66
N SER A 11 0.87 -16.25 0.03
CA SER A 11 1.22 -15.97 1.42
C SER A 11 2.19 -14.78 1.49
N VAL A 12 2.38 -14.25 2.71
CA VAL A 12 3.38 -13.21 2.97
C VAL A 12 4.78 -13.70 2.61
N ALA A 13 5.12 -14.95 2.98
CA ALA A 13 6.43 -15.53 2.68
C ALA A 13 6.69 -15.64 1.17
N GLU A 14 5.71 -16.07 0.37
CA GLU A 14 5.86 -16.13 -1.09
C GLU A 14 6.03 -14.73 -1.70
N TYR A 15 5.35 -13.71 -1.16
CA TYR A 15 5.51 -12.33 -1.61
C TYR A 15 6.91 -11.77 -1.26
N ASP A 16 7.40 -12.05 -0.06
CA ASP A 16 8.75 -11.66 0.37
C ASP A 16 9.81 -12.38 -0.50
N ASP A 17 9.64 -13.67 -0.77
CA ASP A 17 10.50 -14.43 -1.69
C ASP A 17 10.52 -13.80 -3.10
N MET A 18 9.38 -13.30 -3.60
CA MET A 18 9.32 -12.60 -4.89
C MET A 18 10.14 -11.30 -4.88
N VAL A 19 10.18 -10.57 -3.77
CA VAL A 19 11.02 -9.37 -3.61
C VAL A 19 12.51 -9.77 -3.52
N GLU A 20 12.85 -10.77 -2.70
CA GLU A 20 14.23 -11.23 -2.52
C GLU A 20 14.86 -11.74 -3.82
N ASN A 21 14.05 -12.38 -4.67
CA ASN A 21 14.47 -12.89 -5.97
C ASN A 21 14.32 -11.85 -7.11
N ALA A 22 14.04 -10.59 -6.78
CA ALA A 22 13.85 -9.49 -7.74
C ALA A 22 12.78 -9.75 -8.82
N ILE A 23 11.78 -10.58 -8.50
CA ILE A 23 10.57 -10.74 -9.31
C ILE A 23 9.67 -9.51 -9.16
N LEU A 24 9.64 -8.93 -7.96
CA LEU A 24 9.00 -7.65 -7.66
C LEU A 24 10.05 -6.66 -7.15
N SER A 25 9.91 -5.40 -7.55
CA SER A 25 10.71 -4.28 -7.05
C SER A 25 9.83 -3.15 -6.50
N GLU A 26 10.46 -2.16 -5.87
CA GLU A 26 9.74 -0.98 -5.35
C GLU A 26 9.04 -0.19 -6.47
N GLU A 27 9.61 -0.21 -7.68
CA GLU A 27 9.09 0.46 -8.87
C GLU A 27 7.80 -0.17 -9.41
N ASP A 28 7.55 -1.46 -9.15
CA ASP A 28 6.30 -2.12 -9.54
C ASP A 28 5.10 -1.54 -8.80
N ARG A 29 5.33 -0.90 -7.63
CA ARG A 29 4.30 -0.25 -6.81
C ARG A 29 3.11 -1.18 -6.58
N VAL A 30 3.36 -2.38 -6.05
CA VAL A 30 2.32 -3.36 -5.70
C VAL A 30 2.21 -3.58 -4.19
N GLU A 31 1.08 -4.10 -3.74
CA GLU A 31 0.80 -4.47 -2.36
C GLU A 31 0.15 -5.86 -2.31
N LEU A 32 0.47 -6.66 -1.28
CA LEU A 32 -0.21 -7.92 -1.02
C LEU A 32 -1.46 -7.67 -0.16
N ILE A 33 -2.64 -7.88 -0.73
CA ILE A 33 -3.93 -7.71 -0.04
C ILE A 33 -4.73 -9.00 -0.15
N CYS A 34 -5.08 -9.63 0.98
CA CYS A 34 -5.91 -10.84 1.04
C CYS A 34 -5.40 -12.02 0.18
N GLY A 35 -4.08 -12.07 -0.03
CA GLY A 35 -3.40 -13.07 -0.86
C GLY A 35 -3.30 -12.71 -2.35
N GLU A 36 -3.64 -11.48 -2.72
CA GLU A 36 -3.57 -10.98 -4.09
C GLU A 36 -2.54 -9.85 -4.19
N VAL A 37 -1.69 -9.90 -5.21
CA VAL A 37 -0.76 -8.80 -5.53
C VAL A 37 -1.54 -7.78 -6.36
N VAL A 38 -1.79 -6.61 -5.79
CA VAL A 38 -2.58 -5.55 -6.40
C VAL A 38 -1.74 -4.30 -6.61
N GLU A 39 -2.06 -3.51 -7.63
CA GLU A 39 -1.40 -2.22 -7.84
C GLU A 39 -1.70 -1.25 -6.69
N LYS A 40 -0.66 -0.59 -6.21
CA LYS A 40 -0.77 0.47 -5.22
C LYS A 40 -1.48 1.66 -5.82
N MET A 41 -2.60 2.03 -5.20
CA MET A 41 -3.36 3.22 -5.57
C MET A 41 -2.45 4.43 -5.70
N THR A 42 -2.61 5.18 -6.79
CA THR A 42 -1.88 6.43 -6.99
C THR A 42 -2.41 7.50 -6.04
N ILE A 43 -1.49 8.28 -5.46
CA ILE A 43 -1.85 9.43 -4.64
C ILE A 43 -2.24 10.59 -5.58
N GLY A 44 -3.53 10.67 -5.90
CA GLY A 44 -4.10 11.76 -6.66
C GLY A 44 -4.36 13.02 -5.82
N LYS A 45 -4.71 14.14 -6.49
CA LYS A 45 -5.01 15.42 -5.81
C LYS A 45 -6.12 15.30 -4.77
N GLN A 46 -7.17 14.53 -5.02
CA GLN A 46 -8.26 14.34 -4.04
C GLN A 46 -7.77 13.57 -2.81
N HIS A 47 -6.97 12.51 -3.01
CA HIS A 47 -6.37 11.75 -1.91
C HIS A 47 -5.47 12.67 -1.06
N ALA A 48 -4.57 13.40 -1.70
CA ALA A 48 -3.68 14.34 -1.01
C ALA A 48 -4.46 15.43 -0.24
N GLY A 49 -5.52 15.99 -0.83
CA GLY A 49 -6.40 16.95 -0.17
C GLY A 49 -7.07 16.38 1.08
N CYS A 50 -7.61 15.15 0.99
CA CYS A 50 -8.23 14.45 2.12
C CYS A 50 -7.22 14.19 3.25
N VAL A 51 -6.03 13.67 2.90
CA VAL A 51 -4.95 13.42 3.87
C VAL A 51 -4.50 14.71 4.55
N ASN A 52 -4.34 15.81 3.81
CA ASN A 52 -3.96 17.11 4.37
C ASN A 52 -5.02 17.65 5.36
N GLN A 53 -6.30 17.55 5.00
CA GLN A 53 -7.40 17.96 5.88
C GLN A 53 -7.43 17.13 7.16
N LEU A 54 -7.32 15.80 7.04
CA LEU A 54 -7.28 14.91 8.20
C LEU A 54 -6.07 15.22 9.10
N THR A 55 -4.91 15.44 8.49
CA THR A 55 -3.67 15.78 9.20
C THR A 55 -3.82 17.07 9.98
N GLN A 56 -4.39 18.11 9.37
CA GLN A 56 -4.64 19.37 10.04
C GLN A 56 -5.55 19.19 11.26
N LEU A 57 -6.64 18.40 11.12
CA LEU A 57 -7.55 18.12 12.23
C LEU A 57 -6.84 17.39 13.39
N LEU A 58 -6.01 16.38 13.07
CA LEU A 58 -5.26 15.63 14.07
C LEU A 58 -4.21 16.49 14.76
N VAL A 59 -3.45 17.30 14.01
CA VAL A 59 -2.47 18.24 14.57
C VAL A 59 -3.15 19.18 15.57
N LEU A 60 -4.27 19.80 15.20
CA LEU A 60 -4.97 20.74 16.08
C LEU A 60 -5.51 20.07 17.35
N ARG A 61 -5.90 18.80 17.31
CA ARG A 61 -6.50 18.10 18.46
C ARG A 61 -5.49 17.37 19.35
N LEU A 62 -4.33 17.01 18.80
CA LEU A 62 -3.29 16.25 19.49
C LEU A 62 -2.04 17.10 19.78
N GLN A 63 -2.15 18.43 19.67
CA GLN A 63 -1.09 19.37 20.02
C GLN A 63 -0.62 19.17 21.46
N GLY A 64 0.64 18.72 21.61
CA GLY A 64 1.29 18.46 22.90
C GLY A 64 1.42 16.96 23.22
N PRO A 65 0.31 16.20 23.32
CA PRO A 65 0.36 14.78 23.64
C PRO A 65 1.00 13.87 22.58
N ALA A 66 0.98 14.27 21.30
CA ALA A 66 1.51 13.43 20.22
C ALA A 66 2.08 14.23 19.05
N ILE A 67 2.92 13.56 18.25
CA ILE A 67 3.41 14.05 16.97
C ILE A 67 2.56 13.43 15.87
N VAL A 68 2.03 14.27 14.97
CA VAL A 68 1.30 13.84 13.78
C VAL A 68 2.20 14.03 12.56
N SER A 69 2.39 12.96 11.77
CA SER A 69 3.17 12.96 10.54
C SER A 69 2.43 12.15 9.47
N THR A 70 2.50 12.60 8.22
CA THR A 70 1.86 11.96 7.06
C THR A 70 2.73 10.92 6.36
N GLY A 71 3.89 10.57 6.94
CA GLY A 71 4.91 9.73 6.30
C GLY A 71 6.08 10.55 5.72
N ARG A 72 7.22 9.88 5.50
CA ARG A 72 8.46 10.44 4.94
C ARG A 72 8.51 10.25 3.43
#